data_AF-A0AAN7ZC76-F1
#
_entry.id   AF-A0AAN7ZC76-F1
#
_cell.length_a   1.000
_cell.length_b   1.000
_cell.length_c   1.000
_cell.angle_alpha   90.00
_cell.angle_beta   90.00
_cell.angle_gamma   90.00
#
_symmetry.space_group_name_H-M   'P 1'
#
loop_
_entity.id
_entity.type
_entity.pdbx_description
1 polymer ?
#
loop_
_entity_poly.entity_id
_entity_poly.type
_entity_poly.pdbx_seq_one_letter_code
_entity_poly.pdbx_strand_id
1 'polypeptide(L)'
;MSSEFDLATRSQALALHSEGYSRAVICEKTGYSPGGLANLITKAKKRGYQPGQGAIIAQYVEDKPRKGRPVKLTPEKMDEITKAFESDPSLRKLPAEEIAKHINDRSPDDPPLSRTLVQRALKHQGLKNIKYTTKPGLHQ
;
A
#
# COMPACT_ATOMS: atom_id res chain seq x y z
N MET A 1 6.08 20.02 15.09
CA MET A 1 7.01 18.88 14.98
C MET A 1 6.39 17.72 15.74
N SER A 2 5.80 16.71 15.08
CA SER A 2 5.37 15.52 15.82
C SER A 2 6.60 14.64 16.03
N SER A 3 7.19 14.69 17.22
CA SER A 3 8.15 13.65 17.63
C SER A 3 7.36 12.37 17.80
N GLU A 4 7.46 11.50 16.81
CA GLU A 4 6.91 10.16 16.94
C GLU A 4 7.70 9.44 18.04
N PHE A 5 7.02 9.06 19.13
CA PHE A 5 7.67 8.32 20.21
C PHE A 5 8.22 7.00 19.68
N ASP A 6 9.42 6.63 20.12
CA ASP A 6 10.04 5.37 19.79
C ASP A 6 9.30 4.18 20.42
N LEU A 7 9.66 2.98 19.98
CA LEU A 7 9.01 1.75 20.43
C LEU A 7 9.26 1.50 21.92
N ALA A 8 10.44 1.87 22.43
CA ALA A 8 10.78 1.71 23.84
C ALA A 8 9.89 2.58 24.75
N THR A 9 9.75 3.88 24.45
CA THR A 9 8.92 4.79 25.26
C THR A 9 7.45 4.37 25.27
N ARG A 10 6.92 3.94 24.13
CA ARG A 10 5.55 3.41 24.04
C ARG A 10 5.38 2.12 24.85
N SER A 11 6.37 1.22 24.80
CA SER A 11 6.36 -0.02 25.58
C SER A 11 6.39 0.26 27.07
N GLN A 12 7.24 1.20 27.51
CA GLN A 12 7.31 1.65 28.89
C GLN A 12 5.97 2.26 29.35
N ALA A 13 5.32 3.08 28.53
CA ALA A 13 4.01 3.65 28.84
C ALA A 13 2.94 2.57 29.05
N LEU A 14 2.91 1.53 28.20
CA LEU A 14 1.98 0.41 28.35
C LEU A 14 2.32 -0.48 29.56
N ALA A 15 3.60 -0.67 29.87
CA ALA A 15 4.04 -1.40 31.05
C ALA A 15 3.56 -0.71 32.33
N LEU A 16 3.81 0.60 32.47
CA LEU A 16 3.33 1.39 33.61
C LEU A 16 1.80 1.41 33.71
N HIS A 17 1.11 1.46 32.58
CA HIS A 17 -0.35 1.33 32.56
C HIS A 17 -0.82 -0.06 33.02
N SER A 18 -0.10 -1.12 32.63
CA SER A 18 -0.37 -2.50 33.06
C SER A 18 -0.19 -2.68 34.57
N GLU A 19 0.79 -1.99 35.15
CA GLU A 19 1.10 -1.96 36.58
C GLU A 19 0.13 -1.09 37.40
N GLY A 20 -0.80 -0.37 36.74
CA GLY A 20 -1.83 0.42 37.42
C GLY A 20 -1.42 1.83 37.83
N TYR A 21 -0.29 2.36 37.31
CA TYR A 21 0.07 3.76 37.55
C TYR A 21 -0.98 4.73 37.04
N SER A 22 -1.15 5.86 37.74
CA SER A 22 -2.06 6.91 37.31
C SER A 22 -1.59 7.52 35.98
N ARG A 23 -2.56 7.96 35.16
CA ARG A 23 -2.25 8.54 33.84
C ARG A 23 -1.34 9.77 33.93
N ALA A 24 -1.49 10.56 34.98
CA ALA A 24 -0.64 11.74 35.21
C ALA A 24 0.83 11.35 35.39
N VAL A 25 1.10 10.33 36.22
CA VAL A 25 2.46 9.83 36.46
C VAL A 25 3.05 9.21 35.19
N ILE A 26 2.25 8.50 34.40
CA ILE A 26 2.72 7.90 33.14
C ILE A 26 3.12 9.02 32.16
N CYS A 27 2.29 10.05 32.00
CA CYS A 27 2.58 11.20 31.14
C CYS A 27 3.86 11.92 31.57
N GLU A 28 4.06 12.12 32.87
CA GLU A 28 5.28 12.74 33.42
C GLU A 28 6.53 11.91 33.11
N LYS A 29 6.48 10.58 33.33
CA LYS A 29 7.63 9.69 33.12
C LYS A 29 7.98 9.46 31.65
N THR A 30 6.98 9.44 30.77
CA THR A 30 7.15 9.05 29.35
C THR A 30 7.11 10.23 28.38
N GLY A 31 6.79 11.43 28.88
CA GLY A 31 6.60 12.63 28.05
C GLY A 31 5.32 12.62 27.20
N TYR A 32 4.46 11.62 27.37
CA TYR A 32 3.19 11.54 26.65
C TYR A 32 2.24 12.66 27.06
N SER A 33 1.50 13.20 26.09
CA SER A 33 0.29 13.97 26.42
C SER A 33 -0.83 13.02 26.88
N PRO A 34 -1.77 13.48 27.75
CA PRO A 34 -2.88 12.64 28.21
C PRO A 34 -3.71 12.02 27.07
N GLY A 35 -3.89 12.77 25.97
CA GLY A 35 -4.56 12.30 24.76
C GLY A 35 -3.71 11.31 23.94
N GLY A 36 -2.40 11.55 23.84
CA GLY A 36 -1.47 10.63 23.19
C GLY A 36 -1.44 9.26 23.89
N LEU A 37 -1.40 9.25 25.23
CA LEU A 37 -1.47 8.03 26.03
C LEU A 37 -2.81 7.31 25.84
N ALA A 38 -3.93 8.05 25.79
CA ALA A 38 -5.26 7.47 25.52
C ALA A 38 -5.29 6.74 24.17
N ASN A 39 -4.74 7.38 23.14
CA ASN A 39 -4.69 6.84 21.79
C ASN A 39 -3.81 5.60 21.72
N LEU A 40 -2.65 5.62 22.39
CA LEU A 40 -1.76 4.46 22.48
C LEU A 40 -2.46 3.26 23.11
N ILE A 41 -3.07 3.45 24.30
CA ILE A 41 -3.80 2.38 25.01
C ILE A 41 -4.95 1.84 24.13
N THR A 42 -5.71 2.72 23.48
CA THR A 42 -6.82 2.32 22.61
C THR A 42 -6.33 1.49 21.42
N LYS A 43 -5.23 1.91 20.77
CA LYS A 43 -4.61 1.14 19.68
C LYS A 43 -4.11 -0.22 20.18
N ALA A 44 -3.44 -0.26 21.33
CA ALA A 44 -2.92 -1.49 21.91
C ALA A 44 -4.06 -2.48 22.23
N LYS A 45 -5.14 -2.01 22.87
CA LYS A 45 -6.33 -2.84 23.17
C LYS A 45 -6.95 -3.44 21.91
N LYS A 46 -7.04 -2.67 20.81
CA LYS A 46 -7.50 -3.18 19.50
C LYS A 46 -6.60 -4.29 18.93
N ARG A 47 -5.37 -4.43 19.42
CA ARG A 47 -4.38 -5.45 19.03
C ARG A 47 -4.30 -6.60 20.03
N GLY A 48 -5.18 -6.64 21.04
CA GLY A 48 -5.23 -7.72 22.02
C GLY A 48 -4.51 -7.42 23.34
N TYR A 49 -3.94 -6.23 23.53
CA TYR A 49 -3.37 -5.85 24.83
C TYR A 49 -4.45 -5.82 25.91
N GLN A 50 -4.22 -6.57 26.99
CA GLN A 50 -5.03 -6.52 28.21
C GLN A 50 -4.14 -6.05 29.37
N PRO A 51 -4.51 -4.95 30.07
CA PRO A 51 -3.72 -4.45 31.18
C PRO A 51 -3.70 -5.47 32.33
N GLY A 52 -2.53 -5.62 32.95
CA GLY A 52 -2.28 -6.59 34.01
C GLY A 52 -2.07 -8.03 33.52
N GLN A 53 -2.18 -8.30 32.22
CA GLN A 53 -2.05 -9.64 31.67
C GLN A 53 -0.82 -9.79 30.78
N GLY A 54 0.18 -10.52 31.30
CA GLY A 54 1.34 -10.94 30.54
C GLY A 54 2.30 -9.81 30.16
N ALA A 55 3.25 -10.15 29.29
CA ALA A 55 4.28 -9.23 28.82
C ALA A 55 3.77 -8.31 27.70
N ILE A 56 4.32 -7.09 27.64
CA ILE A 56 4.09 -6.18 26.51
C ILE A 56 4.89 -6.69 25.31
N ILE A 57 4.20 -7.16 24.26
CA ILE A 57 4.83 -7.57 23.00
C ILE A 57 4.89 -6.41 22.01
N ALA A 58 5.86 -6.47 21.09
CA ALA A 58 6.08 -5.43 20.08
C ALA A 58 4.82 -5.14 19.24
N GLN A 59 4.01 -6.17 18.94
CA GLN A 59 2.78 -6.02 18.16
C GLN A 59 1.77 -5.04 18.78
N TYR A 60 1.76 -4.86 20.11
CA TYR A 60 0.85 -3.90 20.75
C TYR A 60 1.27 -2.45 20.46
N VAL A 61 2.53 -2.23 20.14
CA VAL A 61 3.21 -0.94 20.19
C VAL A 61 3.54 -0.40 18.80
N GLU A 62 3.91 -1.29 17.88
CA GLU A 62 4.28 -0.98 16.51
C GLU A 62 3.12 -0.32 15.75
N ASP A 63 3.37 0.76 15.02
CA ASP A 63 2.35 1.30 14.13
C ASP A 63 2.19 0.41 12.90
N LYS A 64 0.94 0.20 12.49
CA LYS A 64 0.68 -0.47 11.22
C LYS A 64 1.20 0.42 10.09
N PRO A 65 1.76 -0.17 9.01
CA PRO A 65 2.14 0.60 7.84
C PRO A 65 0.93 1.44 7.40
N ARG A 66 1.17 2.74 7.18
CA ARG A 66 0.11 3.65 6.77
C ARG A 66 -0.43 3.15 5.43
N LYS A 67 -1.75 2.94 5.36
CA LYS A 67 -2.42 2.67 4.09
C LYS A 67 -2.22 3.93 3.24
N GLY A 68 -1.30 3.85 2.28
CA GLY A 68 -1.01 4.95 1.37
C GLY A 68 -2.25 5.34 0.58
N ARG A 69 -2.11 6.38 -0.25
CA ARG A 69 -3.20 6.79 -1.16
C ARG A 69 -3.64 5.58 -2.01
N PRO A 70 -4.94 5.28 -2.11
CA PRO A 70 -5.41 4.22 -2.99
C PRO A 70 -4.93 4.49 -4.42
N VAL A 71 -4.26 3.50 -5.02
CA VAL A 71 -3.70 3.59 -6.35
C VAL A 71 -4.66 2.94 -7.33
N LYS A 72 -4.92 3.59 -8.47
CA LYS A 72 -5.79 3.05 -9.54
C LYS A 72 -5.23 1.75 -10.15
N LEU A 73 -3.92 1.57 -10.11
CA LEU A 73 -3.23 0.38 -10.57
C LEU A 73 -3.12 -0.62 -9.42
N THR A 74 -4.11 -1.48 -9.31
CA THR A 74 -4.08 -2.65 -8.42
C THR A 74 -3.33 -3.80 -9.11
N PRO A 75 -2.81 -4.78 -8.35
CA PRO A 75 -2.20 -5.98 -8.95
C PRO A 75 -3.16 -6.70 -9.90
N GLU A 76 -4.43 -6.79 -9.54
CA GLU A 76 -5.49 -7.37 -10.40
C GLU A 76 -5.58 -6.66 -11.76
N LYS A 77 -5.53 -5.32 -11.76
CA LYS A 77 -5.55 -4.52 -13.00
C LYS A 77 -4.27 -4.68 -13.80
N MET A 78 -3.13 -4.90 -13.15
CA MET A 78 -1.88 -5.20 -13.86
C MET A 78 -1.95 -6.55 -14.58
N ASP A 79 -2.53 -7.55 -13.94
CA ASP A 79 -2.70 -8.88 -14.52
C ASP A 79 -3.69 -8.86 -15.69
N GLU A 80 -4.75 -8.07 -15.59
CA GLU A 80 -5.71 -7.84 -16.69
C GLU A 80 -5.04 -7.21 -17.92
N ILE A 81 -4.26 -6.14 -17.73
CA ILE A 81 -3.49 -5.49 -18.81
C ILE A 81 -2.52 -6.49 -19.45
N THR A 82 -1.86 -7.31 -18.63
CA THR A 82 -0.89 -8.30 -19.09
C THR A 82 -1.58 -9.38 -19.94
N LYS A 83 -2.69 -9.95 -19.45
CA LYS A 83 -3.49 -10.93 -20.20
C LYS A 83 -4.02 -10.37 -21.50
N ALA A 84 -4.48 -9.11 -21.51
CA ALA A 84 -4.89 -8.44 -22.74
C ALA A 84 -3.72 -8.34 -23.74
N PHE A 85 -2.53 -7.97 -23.26
CA PHE A 85 -1.32 -7.83 -24.09
C PHE A 85 -0.73 -9.16 -24.59
N GLU A 86 -0.96 -10.26 -23.86
CA GLU A 86 -0.58 -11.61 -24.25
C GLU A 86 -1.56 -12.23 -25.24
N SER A 87 -2.87 -12.04 -25.01
CA SER A 87 -3.94 -12.60 -25.85
C SER A 87 -4.05 -11.93 -27.22
N ASP A 88 -3.76 -10.63 -27.33
CA ASP A 88 -3.81 -9.90 -28.59
C ASP A 88 -2.42 -9.38 -29.02
N PRO A 89 -1.73 -10.09 -29.92
CA PRO A 89 -0.45 -9.68 -30.47
C PRO A 89 -0.46 -8.32 -31.20
N SER A 90 -1.64 -7.85 -31.62
CA SER A 90 -1.82 -6.57 -32.32
C SER A 90 -1.53 -5.38 -31.40
N LEU A 91 -1.89 -5.50 -30.12
CA LEU A 91 -1.65 -4.47 -29.10
C LEU A 91 -0.16 -4.15 -28.92
N ARG A 92 0.73 -5.10 -29.21
CA ARG A 92 2.19 -4.90 -29.11
C ARG A 92 2.73 -3.84 -30.08
N LYS A 93 1.97 -3.54 -31.14
CA LYS A 93 2.31 -2.52 -32.15
C LYS A 93 1.77 -1.14 -31.78
N LEU A 94 0.71 -1.10 -30.99
CA LEU A 94 -0.06 0.11 -30.76
C LEU A 94 0.59 1.01 -29.69
N PRO A 95 0.41 2.33 -29.77
CA PRO A 95 0.82 3.23 -28.70
C PRO A 95 0.02 2.94 -27.42
N ALA A 96 0.62 3.23 -26.26
CA ALA A 96 0.00 3.00 -24.95
C ALA A 96 -1.36 3.72 -24.75
N GLU A 97 -1.64 4.77 -25.52
CA GLU A 97 -2.94 5.45 -25.53
C GLU A 97 -4.04 4.61 -26.15
N GLU A 98 -3.77 3.98 -27.29
CA GLU A 98 -4.72 3.12 -27.98
C GLU A 98 -4.95 1.82 -27.21
N ILE A 99 -3.90 1.29 -26.58
CA ILE A 99 -4.02 0.16 -25.66
C ILE A 99 -4.93 0.53 -24.48
N ALA A 100 -4.79 1.73 -23.91
CA ALA A 100 -5.66 2.18 -22.83
C ALA A 100 -7.12 2.28 -23.28
N LYS A 101 -7.40 2.83 -24.46
CA LYS A 101 -8.76 2.88 -25.04
C LYS A 101 -9.33 1.47 -25.20
N HIS A 102 -8.58 0.58 -25.85
CA HIS A 102 -9.00 -0.79 -26.10
C HIS A 102 -9.30 -1.58 -24.82
N ILE A 103 -8.54 -1.35 -23.73
CA ILE A 103 -8.80 -1.98 -22.43
C ILE A 103 -10.01 -1.34 -21.75
N ASN A 104 -10.15 -0.01 -21.79
CA ASN A 104 -11.30 0.68 -21.21
C ASN A 104 -12.61 0.29 -21.92
N ASP A 105 -12.57 0.05 -23.24
CA ASP A 105 -13.73 -0.39 -24.02
C ASP A 105 -14.16 -1.83 -23.68
N ARG A 106 -13.21 -2.69 -23.28
CA ARG A 106 -13.51 -4.07 -22.80
C ARG A 106 -14.07 -4.10 -21.38
N SER A 107 -13.70 -3.14 -20.55
CA SER A 107 -14.05 -3.08 -19.13
C SER A 107 -14.67 -1.71 -18.78
N PRO A 108 -15.91 -1.41 -19.25
CA PRO A 108 -16.52 -0.09 -19.12
C PRO A 108 -16.93 0.28 -17.68
N ASP A 109 -17.15 -0.71 -16.82
CA ASP A 109 -17.55 -0.51 -15.42
C ASP A 109 -16.39 -0.04 -14.52
N ASP A 110 -15.15 -0.18 -15.00
CA ASP A 110 -13.94 0.13 -14.25
C ASP A 110 -13.49 1.59 -14.43
N PRO A 111 -12.77 2.16 -13.44
CA PRO A 111 -12.21 3.49 -13.58
C PRO A 111 -11.23 3.53 -14.77
N PRO A 112 -11.37 4.50 -15.70
CA PRO A 112 -10.63 4.49 -16.94
C PRO A 112 -9.12 4.60 -16.68
N LEU A 113 -8.38 3.73 -17.35
CA LEU A 113 -6.92 3.71 -17.33
C LEU A 113 -6.37 4.83 -18.19
N SER A 114 -5.36 5.52 -17.65
CA SER A 114 -4.60 6.51 -18.42
C SER A 114 -3.44 5.84 -19.15
N ARG A 115 -2.97 6.46 -20.24
CA ARG A 115 -1.75 6.09 -20.97
C ARG A 115 -0.58 5.77 -20.03
N THR A 116 -0.34 6.63 -19.05
CA THR A 116 0.79 6.52 -18.12
C THR A 116 0.65 5.30 -17.20
N LEU A 117 -0.57 4.93 -16.81
CA LEU A 117 -0.82 3.75 -15.98
C LEU A 117 -0.53 2.47 -16.78
N VAL A 118 -1.01 2.39 -18.03
CA VAL A 118 -0.71 1.28 -18.93
C VAL A 118 0.80 1.16 -19.15
N GLN A 119 1.49 2.27 -19.42
CA GLN A 119 2.95 2.26 -19.61
C GLN A 119 3.71 1.79 -18.35
N ARG A 120 3.25 2.18 -17.15
CA ARG A 120 3.84 1.71 -15.89
C ARG A 120 3.59 0.22 -15.67
N ALA A 121 2.38 -0.26 -15.95
CA ALA A 121 2.03 -1.67 -15.84
C ALA A 121 2.89 -2.54 -16.76
N LEU A 122 3.00 -2.16 -18.04
CA LEU A 122 3.83 -2.88 -19.02
C LEU A 122 5.31 -2.88 -18.61
N LYS A 123 5.85 -1.73 -18.19
CA LYS A 123 7.24 -1.64 -17.70
C LYS A 123 7.50 -2.53 -16.48
N HIS A 124 6.57 -2.56 -15.54
CA HIS A 124 6.70 -3.39 -14.34
C HIS A 124 6.78 -4.88 -14.68
N GLN A 125 6.06 -5.31 -15.71
CA GLN A 125 6.06 -6.69 -16.21
C GLN A 125 7.18 -6.98 -17.23
N GLY A 126 8.07 -6.01 -17.49
CA GLY A 126 9.14 -6.16 -18.48
C GLY A 126 8.66 -6.18 -19.95
N LEU A 127 7.39 -5.87 -20.19
CA LEU A 127 6.79 -5.85 -21.52
C LEU A 127 7.09 -4.53 -22.22
N LYS A 128 7.42 -4.62 -23.51
CA LYS A 128 7.67 -3.47 -24.38
C LYS A 128 6.92 -3.61 -25.69
N ASN A 129 6.55 -2.47 -26.26
CA ASN A 129 6.05 -2.43 -27.62
C ASN A 129 7.16 -2.83 -28.58
N ILE A 130 6.81 -3.62 -29.59
CA ILE A 130 7.74 -4.15 -30.57
C ILE A 130 7.38 -3.57 -31.92
N LYS A 131 8.38 -3.02 -32.62
CA LYS A 131 8.26 -2.75 -34.05
C LYS A 131 8.50 -4.08 -34.77
N TYR A 132 7.47 -4.61 -35.45
CA TYR A 132 7.67 -5.79 -36.29
C TYR A 132 8.49 -5.38 -37.51
N THR A 133 9.59 -6.08 -37.72
CA THR A 133 10.40 -5.95 -38.93
C THR A 133 9.88 -6.94 -39.96
N THR A 134 9.22 -6.44 -41.00
CA THR A 134 8.90 -7.28 -42.17
C THR A 134 10.15 -7.37 -43.04
N LYS A 135 10.53 -8.58 -43.48
CA LYS A 135 11.63 -8.73 -44.44
C LYS A 135 11.27 -7.97 -45.73
N PRO A 136 12.11 -7.04 -46.22
CA PRO A 136 11.85 -6.37 -47.48
C PRO A 136 11.86 -7.41 -48.62
N GLY A 137 10.79 -7.46 -49.42
CA GLY A 137 10.69 -8.31 -50.61
C GLY A 137 9.80 -9.57 -50.53
N LEU A 138 8.99 -9.76 -49.49
CA LEU A 138 8.12 -10.96 -49.36
C LEU A 138 6.81 -10.89 -50.20
N HIS A 139 6.59 -9.80 -50.93
CA HIS A 139 5.52 -9.68 -51.92
C HIS A 139 6.17 -9.23 -53.25
N GLN A 140 6.55 -10.20 -54.08
CA GLN A 140 6.75 -10.04 -55.52
C GLN A 140 5.97 -11.13 -56.24
#